data_AF-A0A259TZ66-F1
#
_entry.id   AF-A0A259TZ66-F1
#
_cell.length_a   1.000
_cell.length_b   1.000
_cell.length_c   1.000
_cell.angle_alpha   90.00
_cell.angle_beta   90.00
_cell.angle_gamma   90.00
#
_symmetry.space_group_name_H-M   'P 1'
#
loop_
_entity.id
_entity.type
_entity.pdbx_description
1 polymer ?
#
loop_
_entity_poly.entity_id
_entity_poly.type
_entity_poly.pdbx_seq_one_letter_code
_entity_poly.pdbx_strand_id
1 'polypeptide(L)'
;MARPRIVDVLLNAALVGVGLLVAVLLYGLLTRTFAPRTTPTRDAEITLGAEPGADPIQVEVRNAVGVDGLGREATAFLRRRGFDVVEVGNAPLREETAVEVRAGTDTYAQRVAAALGVPDDRVTAPGPLAEYDPDVAVYIGADYTRLAPFRALSSDSTD
;
A
#
# COMPACT_ATOMS: atom_id res chain seq x y z
N MET A 1 15.82 48.21 43.07
CA MET A 1 14.64 48.21 42.18
C MET A 1 13.71 47.09 42.61
N ALA A 2 12.58 47.40 43.23
CA ALA A 2 11.59 46.40 43.60
C ALA A 2 10.90 45.89 42.33
N ARG A 3 10.98 44.59 42.05
CA ARG A 3 10.22 43.98 40.94
C ARG A 3 8.73 44.17 41.23
N PRO A 4 7.94 44.70 40.28
CA PRO A 4 6.51 44.88 40.48
C PRO A 4 5.87 43.48 40.61
N ARG A 5 5.13 43.25 41.70
CA ARG A 5 4.45 41.97 42.01
C ARG A 5 3.61 41.42 40.84
N ILE A 6 3.15 42.30 39.95
CA ILE A 6 2.41 41.98 38.73
C ILE A 6 3.25 41.16 37.74
N VAL A 7 4.55 41.44 37.62
CA VAL A 7 5.45 40.70 36.74
C VAL A 7 5.66 39.28 37.25
N ASP A 8 5.76 39.07 38.56
CA ASP A 8 5.89 37.74 39.14
C ASP A 8 4.61 36.91 38.96
N VAL A 9 3.43 37.55 39.07
CA VAL A 9 2.14 36.91 38.80
C VAL A 9 2.01 36.54 37.31
N LEU A 10 2.37 37.44 36.39
CA LEU A 10 2.38 37.17 34.95
C LEU A 10 3.36 36.04 34.59
N LEU A 11 4.54 36.04 35.19
CA LEU A 11 5.56 35.01 34.96
C LEU A 11 5.06 33.63 35.41
N ASN A 12 4.47 33.55 36.60
CA ASN A 12 3.91 32.30 37.11
C ASN A 12 2.71 31.82 36.27
N ALA A 13 1.83 32.73 35.84
CA ALA A 13 0.71 32.38 34.97
C ALA A 13 1.19 31.86 33.60
N ALA A 14 2.20 32.49 33.01
CA ALA A 14 2.81 32.03 31.77
C ALA A 14 3.47 30.65 31.95
N LEU A 15 4.16 30.42 33.07
CA LEU A 15 4.78 29.13 33.39
C LEU A 15 3.74 28.01 33.48
N VAL A 16 2.61 28.27 34.14
CA VAL A 16 1.49 27.31 34.24
C VAL A 16 0.87 27.05 32.86
N GLY A 17 0.67 28.09 32.05
CA GLY A 17 0.13 27.94 30.69
C GLY A 17 1.02 27.09 29.79
N VAL A 18 2.33 27.36 29.78
CA VAL A 18 3.30 26.56 29.01
C VAL A 18 3.38 25.14 29.55
N GLY A 19 3.39 24.95 30.87
CA GLY A 19 3.39 23.62 31.48
C GLY A 19 2.17 22.79 31.09
N LEU A 20 0.98 23.42 31.06
CA LEU A 20 -0.26 22.76 30.67
C LEU A 20 -0.27 22.42 29.18
N LEU A 21 0.22 23.32 28.32
CA LEU A 21 0.39 23.04 26.89
C LEU A 21 1.30 21.84 26.65
N VAL A 22 2.47 21.81 27.32
CA VAL A 22 3.42 20.70 27.22
C VAL A 22 2.79 19.40 27.73
N ALA A 23 2.04 19.44 28.83
CA ALA A 23 1.34 18.27 29.36
C ALA A 23 0.30 17.71 28.37
N VAL A 24 -0.47 18.58 27.70
CA VAL A 24 -1.42 18.17 26.65
C VAL A 24 -0.71 17.53 25.46
N LEU A 25 0.40 18.13 25.00
CA LEU A 25 1.19 17.58 23.91
C LEU A 25 1.82 16.23 24.27
N LEU A 26 2.35 16.09 25.49
CA LEU A 26 2.89 14.82 26.00
C LEU A 26 1.80 13.76 26.14
N TYR A 27 0.61 14.13 26.62
CA TYR A 27 -0.53 13.22 26.71
C TYR A 27 -0.96 12.75 25.32
N GLY A 28 -1.10 13.66 24.35
CA GLY A 28 -1.38 13.33 22.96
C GLY A 28 -0.31 12.44 22.32
N LEU A 29 0.97 12.68 22.65
CA LEU A 29 2.07 11.87 22.15
C LEU A 29 2.07 10.47 22.77
N LEU A 30 1.93 10.35 24.10
CA LEU A 30 1.86 9.07 24.79
C LEU A 30 0.66 8.25 24.33
N THR A 31 -0.51 8.86 24.24
CA THR A 31 -1.70 8.17 23.73
C THR A 31 -1.50 7.73 22.29
N ARG A 32 -0.83 8.52 21.44
CA ARG A 32 -0.53 8.11 20.06
C ARG A 32 0.52 7.00 19.95
N THR A 33 1.53 6.96 20.83
CA THR A 33 2.58 5.92 20.78
C THR A 33 2.16 4.62 21.44
N PHE A 34 1.27 4.68 22.44
CA PHE A 34 0.87 3.52 23.25
C PHE A 34 -0.58 3.06 23.03
N ALA A 35 -1.45 3.85 22.41
CA ALA A 35 -2.72 3.31 21.91
C ALA A 35 -2.40 2.46 20.67
N PRO A 36 -2.84 1.19 20.61
CA PRO A 36 -2.73 0.41 19.39
C PRO A 36 -3.39 1.20 18.27
N ARG A 37 -2.66 1.35 17.16
CA ARG A 37 -3.22 1.85 15.92
C ARG A 37 -4.49 1.06 15.68
N THR A 38 -5.58 1.74 15.41
CA THR A 38 -6.75 1.12 14.77
C THR A 38 -6.31 0.75 13.36
N THR A 39 -5.43 -0.25 13.25
CA THR A 39 -5.35 -1.09 12.08
C THR A 39 -6.74 -1.71 12.01
N PRO A 40 -7.58 -1.40 11.01
CA PRO A 40 -8.73 -2.25 10.76
C PRO A 40 -8.16 -3.66 10.66
N THR A 41 -8.44 -4.46 11.68
CA THR A 41 -8.06 -5.86 11.69
C THR A 41 -8.80 -6.45 10.51
N ARG A 42 -8.06 -6.76 9.44
CA ARG A 42 -8.60 -7.31 8.19
C ARG A 42 -8.85 -8.80 8.42
N ASP A 43 -9.69 -9.11 9.41
CA ASP A 43 -10.32 -10.41 9.61
C ASP A 43 -11.49 -10.51 8.63
N ALA A 44 -11.20 -10.38 7.33
CA ALA A 44 -12.13 -10.79 6.31
C ALA A 44 -11.68 -12.18 5.88
N GLU A 45 -12.23 -13.21 6.53
CA GLU A 45 -12.34 -14.54 5.95
C GLU A 45 -13.01 -14.35 4.59
N ILE A 46 -12.21 -14.38 3.53
CA ILE A 46 -12.67 -13.91 2.24
C ILE A 46 -13.53 -14.99 1.59
N THR A 47 -14.79 -15.01 1.97
CA THR A 47 -15.82 -15.79 1.31
C THR A 47 -16.08 -15.16 -0.06
N LEU A 48 -16.17 -15.99 -1.10
CA LEU A 48 -16.53 -15.60 -2.46
C LEU A 48 -17.92 -14.95 -2.47
N GLY A 49 -17.97 -13.63 -2.33
CA GLY A 49 -19.19 -12.85 -2.27
C GLY A 49 -18.88 -11.53 -1.59
N ALA A 50 -18.58 -10.50 -2.37
CA ALA A 50 -18.22 -9.18 -1.91
C ALA A 50 -19.27 -8.64 -0.91
N GLU A 51 -18.93 -8.66 0.38
CA GLU A 51 -19.68 -7.89 1.37
C GLU A 51 -19.43 -6.39 1.10
N PRO A 52 -20.50 -5.56 1.05
CA PRO A 52 -20.35 -4.12 0.93
C PRO A 52 -19.62 -3.57 2.16
N GLY A 53 -18.30 -3.39 2.08
CA GLY A 53 -17.49 -2.87 3.18
C GLY A 53 -16.06 -3.37 3.27
N ALA A 54 -15.66 -4.40 2.51
CA ALA A 54 -14.26 -4.80 2.44
C ALA A 54 -13.45 -3.82 1.55
N ASP A 55 -12.39 -3.23 2.11
CA ASP A 55 -11.46 -2.41 1.33
C ASP A 55 -10.85 -3.23 0.18
N PRO A 56 -10.79 -2.68 -1.05
CA PRO A 56 -10.21 -3.37 -2.19
C PRO A 56 -8.73 -3.67 -1.94
N ILE A 57 -8.23 -4.76 -2.53
CA ILE A 57 -6.80 -5.11 -2.46
C ILE A 57 -6.02 -4.03 -3.22
N GLN A 58 -5.10 -3.36 -2.54
CA GLN A 58 -4.27 -2.31 -3.10
C GLN A 58 -3.05 -2.91 -3.82
N VAL A 59 -2.89 -2.57 -5.09
CA VAL A 59 -1.86 -3.14 -5.95
C VAL A 59 -0.97 -2.03 -6.53
N GLU A 60 0.32 -2.23 -6.46
CA GLU A 60 1.32 -1.46 -7.23
C GLU A 60 1.73 -2.26 -8.46
N VAL A 61 1.80 -1.59 -9.61
CA VAL A 61 2.22 -2.21 -10.87
C VAL A 61 3.56 -1.65 -11.31
N ARG A 62 4.55 -2.53 -11.47
CA ARG A 62 5.92 -2.20 -11.86
C ARG A 62 6.27 -2.83 -13.20
N ASN A 63 6.53 -2.00 -14.20
CA ASN A 63 7.05 -2.42 -15.49
C ASN A 63 8.54 -2.74 -15.38
N ALA A 64 8.90 -4.02 -15.50
CA ALA A 64 10.27 -4.51 -15.45
C ALA A 64 10.79 -4.94 -16.83
N VAL A 65 10.27 -4.38 -17.92
CA VAL A 65 10.74 -4.66 -19.31
C VAL A 65 11.09 -3.38 -20.06
N GLY A 66 10.56 -2.23 -19.65
CA GLY A 66 10.78 -0.95 -20.33
C GLY A 66 9.95 -0.77 -21.61
N VAL A 67 8.93 -1.60 -21.81
CA VAL A 67 7.95 -1.44 -22.90
C VAL A 67 6.87 -0.46 -22.46
N ASP A 68 6.65 0.58 -23.25
CA ASP A 68 5.67 1.61 -22.93
C ASP A 68 4.23 1.06 -22.91
N GLY A 69 3.43 1.56 -21.96
CA GLY A 69 2.00 1.25 -21.88
C GLY A 69 1.64 -0.04 -21.14
N LEU A 70 2.58 -0.95 -20.87
CA LEU A 70 2.30 -2.20 -20.14
C LEU A 70 1.65 -1.96 -18.78
N GLY A 71 2.23 -1.05 -17.98
CA GLY A 71 1.69 -0.72 -16.66
C GLY A 71 0.25 -0.19 -16.73
N ARG A 72 -0.07 0.62 -17.75
CA ARG A 72 -1.42 1.18 -17.95
C ARG A 72 -2.45 0.11 -18.31
N GLU A 73 -2.09 -0.82 -19.18
CA GLU A 73 -2.97 -1.90 -19.60
C GLU A 73 -3.21 -2.92 -18.48
N ALA A 74 -2.15 -3.32 -17.78
CA ALA A 74 -2.26 -4.14 -16.58
C ALA A 74 -3.14 -3.46 -15.51
N THR A 75 -2.95 -2.14 -15.31
CA THR A 75 -3.79 -1.34 -14.40
C THR A 75 -5.27 -1.40 -14.79
N ALA A 76 -5.57 -1.16 -16.07
CA ALA A 76 -6.96 -1.19 -16.55
C ALA A 76 -7.58 -2.59 -16.38
N PHE A 77 -6.81 -3.64 -16.63
CA PHE A 77 -7.24 -5.03 -16.46
C PHE A 77 -7.53 -5.39 -14.99
N LEU A 78 -6.66 -4.99 -14.07
CA LEU A 78 -6.80 -5.25 -12.63
C LEU A 78 -7.97 -4.46 -12.03
N ARG A 79 -8.12 -3.18 -12.38
CA ARG A 79 -9.25 -2.36 -11.90
C ARG A 79 -10.61 -2.91 -12.33
N ARG A 80 -10.74 -3.42 -13.56
CA ARG A 80 -11.98 -4.08 -14.03
C ARG A 80 -12.33 -5.34 -13.24
N ARG A 81 -11.40 -5.90 -12.47
CA ARG A 81 -11.58 -7.08 -11.62
C ARG A 81 -11.75 -6.75 -10.14
N GLY A 82 -11.87 -5.47 -9.78
CA GLY A 82 -12.11 -5.04 -8.40
C GLY A 82 -10.85 -4.86 -7.55
N PHE A 83 -9.66 -4.91 -8.15
CA PHE A 83 -8.43 -4.49 -7.49
C PHE A 83 -8.28 -2.97 -7.54
N ASP A 84 -7.76 -2.36 -6.47
CA ASP A 84 -7.43 -0.95 -6.48
C ASP A 84 -5.95 -0.77 -6.81
N VAL A 85 -5.66 -0.24 -8.00
CA VAL A 85 -4.27 0.01 -8.40
C VAL A 85 -3.88 1.41 -7.94
N VAL A 86 -3.04 1.48 -6.92
CA VAL A 86 -2.68 2.72 -6.23
C VAL A 86 -1.43 3.37 -6.82
N GLU A 87 -0.52 2.58 -7.39
CA GLU A 87 0.75 3.07 -7.95
C GLU A 87 1.11 2.32 -9.24
N VAL A 88 1.69 3.05 -10.19
CA VAL A 88 2.25 2.50 -11.43
C VAL A 88 3.63 3.10 -11.65
N GLY A 89 4.63 2.26 -11.88
CA GLY A 89 6.00 2.70 -12.06
C GLY A 89 6.85 1.75 -12.90
N ASN A 90 8.14 2.06 -12.98
CA ASN A 90 9.15 1.22 -13.63
C ASN A 90 10.00 0.51 -12.58
N ALA A 91 10.55 -0.64 -12.94
CA ALA A 91 11.46 -1.43 -12.12
C ALA A 91 12.66 -1.92 -12.95
N PRO A 92 13.74 -2.38 -12.29
CA PRO A 92 14.84 -3.06 -12.98
C PRO A 92 14.36 -4.23 -13.84
N LEU A 93 15.07 -4.48 -14.94
CA LEU A 93 14.72 -5.53 -15.91
C LEU A 93 14.54 -6.89 -15.22
N ARG A 94 13.45 -7.60 -15.58
CA ARG A 94 13.17 -8.97 -15.12
C ARG A 94 12.69 -9.85 -16.27
N GLU A 95 13.19 -11.07 -16.31
CA GLU A 95 12.78 -12.09 -17.29
C GLU A 95 11.36 -12.61 -17.01
N GLU A 96 11.03 -12.80 -15.73
CA GLU A 96 9.77 -13.38 -15.31
C GLU A 96 8.91 -12.39 -14.52
N THR A 97 7.60 -12.46 -14.76
CA THR A 97 6.61 -11.74 -13.97
C THR A 97 6.50 -12.35 -12.60
N ALA A 98 6.62 -11.52 -11.56
CA ALA A 98 6.55 -11.92 -10.17
C ALA A 98 5.53 -11.08 -9.40
N VAL A 99 4.95 -11.67 -8.37
CA VAL A 99 4.04 -10.99 -7.45
C VAL A 99 4.63 -11.04 -6.05
N GLU A 100 4.76 -9.89 -5.41
CA GLU A 100 5.35 -9.76 -4.09
C GLU A 100 4.30 -9.27 -3.09
N VAL A 101 4.15 -9.97 -1.97
CA VAL A 101 3.41 -9.48 -0.80
C VAL A 101 4.21 -8.36 -0.15
N ARG A 102 3.55 -7.24 0.16
CA ARG A 102 4.15 -6.12 0.87
C ARG A 102 3.46 -5.92 2.21
N ALA A 103 2.49 -5.01 2.31
CA ALA A 103 1.70 -4.83 3.53
C ALA A 103 0.53 -5.83 3.66
N GLY A 104 0.22 -6.58 2.59
CA GLY A 104 -0.90 -7.49 2.53
C GLY A 104 -0.61 -8.91 3.05
N THR A 105 -1.42 -9.87 2.59
CA THR A 105 -1.28 -11.30 2.91
C THR A 105 -0.94 -12.11 1.65
N ASP A 106 -0.40 -13.32 1.84
CA ASP A 106 -0.15 -14.28 0.76
C ASP A 106 -1.41 -14.54 -0.07
N THR A 107 -2.58 -14.58 0.58
CA THR A 107 -3.88 -14.74 -0.08
C THR A 107 -4.19 -13.58 -1.04
N TYR A 108 -3.80 -12.34 -0.72
CA TYR A 108 -3.98 -11.21 -1.63
C TYR A 108 -3.07 -11.33 -2.85
N ALA A 109 -1.81 -11.67 -2.64
CA ALA A 109 -0.88 -11.86 -3.74
C ALA A 109 -1.30 -13.02 -4.66
N GLN A 110 -1.75 -14.14 -4.10
CA GLN A 110 -2.31 -15.26 -4.87
C GLN A 110 -3.53 -14.86 -5.72
N ARG A 111 -4.41 -14.02 -5.18
CA ARG A 111 -5.56 -13.49 -5.95
C ARG A 111 -5.13 -12.62 -7.12
N VAL A 112 -4.14 -11.75 -6.90
CA VAL A 112 -3.58 -10.90 -7.95
C VAL A 112 -2.86 -11.77 -9.00
N ALA A 113 -2.07 -12.75 -8.57
CA ALA A 113 -1.37 -13.70 -9.45
C ALA A 113 -2.36 -14.50 -10.30
N ALA A 114 -3.40 -15.08 -9.69
CA ALA A 114 -4.45 -15.81 -10.38
C ALA A 114 -5.20 -14.93 -11.39
N ALA A 115 -5.47 -13.66 -11.06
CA ALA A 115 -6.10 -12.73 -11.99
C ALA A 115 -5.22 -12.44 -13.22
N LEU A 116 -3.91 -12.35 -13.04
CA LEU A 116 -2.93 -12.10 -14.11
C LEU A 116 -2.51 -13.36 -14.87
N GLY A 117 -2.78 -14.56 -14.33
CA GLY A 117 -2.31 -15.83 -14.87
C GLY A 117 -0.85 -16.14 -14.52
N VAL A 118 -0.34 -15.58 -13.43
CA VAL A 118 0.99 -15.86 -12.88
C VAL A 118 0.91 -17.10 -11.99
N PRO A 119 1.82 -18.07 -12.11
CA PRO A 119 1.81 -19.27 -11.26
C PRO A 119 2.23 -18.95 -9.81
N ASP A 120 1.72 -19.74 -8.86
CA ASP A 120 1.89 -19.50 -7.42
C ASP A 120 3.35 -19.57 -6.95
N ASP A 121 4.21 -20.30 -7.66
CA ASP A 121 5.65 -20.39 -7.38
C ASP A 121 6.41 -19.07 -7.61
N ARG A 122 5.76 -18.11 -8.29
CA ARG A 122 6.26 -16.74 -8.50
C ARG A 122 5.62 -15.71 -7.57
N VAL A 123 4.89 -16.18 -6.56
CA VAL A 123 4.41 -15.36 -5.44
C VAL A 123 5.45 -15.42 -4.32
N THR A 124 5.95 -14.27 -3.89
CA THR A 124 6.93 -14.19 -2.79
C THR A 124 6.45 -13.23 -1.71
N ALA A 125 6.88 -13.45 -0.47
CA ALA A 125 6.53 -12.61 0.67
C ALA A 125 7.80 -12.07 1.35
N PRO A 126 8.47 -11.06 0.76
CA PRO A 126 9.61 -10.41 1.40
C PRO A 126 9.24 -9.64 2.69
N GLY A 127 7.94 -9.42 2.92
CA GLY A 127 7.41 -8.65 4.05
C GLY A 127 7.27 -7.16 3.70
N PRO A 128 6.67 -6.36 4.60
CA PRO A 128 6.51 -4.92 4.39
C PRO A 128 7.88 -4.24 4.43
N LEU A 129 8.18 -3.43 3.41
CA LEU A 129 9.40 -2.63 3.33
C LEU A 129 9.20 -1.25 3.95
N ALA A 130 7.96 -0.74 3.92
CA ALA A 130 7.56 0.51 4.57
C ALA A 130 6.14 0.44 5.18
N GLU A 131 5.84 1.39 6.07
CA GLU A 131 4.57 1.49 6.81
C GLU A 131 3.35 1.81 5.94
N TYR A 132 3.57 2.32 4.72
CA TYR A 132 2.52 2.72 3.77
C TYR A 132 2.64 1.97 2.44
N ASP A 133 3.25 0.78 2.45
CA ASP A 133 3.31 -0.03 1.25
C ASP A 133 1.90 -0.47 0.80
N PRO A 134 1.69 -0.63 -0.51
CA PRO A 134 0.49 -1.29 -1.03
C PRO A 134 0.40 -2.73 -0.49
N ASP A 135 -0.77 -3.37 -0.62
CA ASP A 135 -0.92 -4.76 -0.18
C ASP A 135 0.02 -5.70 -0.97
N VAL A 136 0.09 -5.48 -2.29
CA VAL A 136 0.78 -6.34 -3.26
C VAL A 136 1.52 -5.49 -4.30
N ALA A 137 2.74 -5.89 -4.64
CA ALA A 137 3.48 -5.36 -5.78
C ALA A 137 3.55 -6.39 -6.92
N VAL A 138 3.24 -5.97 -8.14
CA VAL A 138 3.33 -6.79 -9.36
C VAL A 138 4.48 -6.29 -10.21
N TYR A 139 5.46 -7.16 -10.45
CA TYR A 139 6.56 -6.91 -11.38
C TYR A 139 6.28 -7.59 -12.71
N ILE A 140 5.96 -6.82 -13.75
CA ILE A 140 5.70 -7.33 -15.10
C ILE A 140 7.04 -7.59 -15.79
N GLY A 141 7.37 -8.86 -16.01
CA GLY A 141 8.61 -9.30 -16.66
C GLY A 141 8.48 -9.54 -18.16
N ALA A 142 9.57 -9.98 -18.80
CA ALA A 142 9.65 -10.20 -20.25
C ALA A 142 8.64 -11.23 -20.78
N ASP A 143 8.10 -12.08 -19.91
CA ASP A 143 7.03 -13.02 -20.20
C ASP A 143 5.62 -12.41 -20.22
N TYR A 144 5.49 -11.07 -20.18
CA TYR A 144 4.21 -10.35 -20.13
C TYR A 144 3.20 -10.79 -21.19
N THR A 145 3.64 -11.19 -22.38
CA THR A 145 2.76 -11.65 -23.47
C THR A 145 1.93 -12.88 -23.09
N ARG A 146 2.38 -13.65 -22.10
CA ARG A 146 1.66 -14.82 -21.56
C ARG A 146 0.61 -14.45 -20.53
N LEU A 147 0.65 -13.23 -19.99
CA LEU A 147 -0.30 -12.78 -18.96
C LEU A 147 -1.67 -12.49 -19.57
N ALA A 148 -2.71 -12.72 -18.77
CA ALA A 148 -4.09 -12.49 -19.13
C ALA A 148 -4.40 -11.10 -19.76
N PRO A 149 -3.84 -9.96 -19.28
CA PRO A 149 -4.06 -8.66 -19.92
C PRO A 149 -3.56 -8.57 -21.36
N PHE A 150 -2.46 -9.25 -21.72
CA PHE A 150 -1.74 -9.00 -22.97
C PHE A 150 -1.91 -10.10 -24.03
N ARG A 151 -2.47 -11.25 -23.65
CA ARG A 151 -2.69 -12.38 -24.58
C ARG A 151 -3.54 -12.01 -25.81
N ALA A 152 -4.48 -11.08 -25.68
CA ALA A 152 -5.31 -10.61 -26.80
C ALA A 152 -4.53 -9.73 -27.79
N LEU A 153 -3.44 -9.08 -27.36
CA LEU A 153 -2.58 -8.28 -28.25
C LEU A 153 -1.61 -9.15 -29.05
N SER A 154 -1.22 -10.32 -28.53
CA SER A 154 -0.30 -11.23 -29.22
C SER A 154 -0.91 -12.00 -30.39
N SER A 155 -2.25 -12.07 -30.49
CA SER A 155 -2.93 -12.75 -31.60
C SER A 155 -3.04 -11.91 -32.88
N ASP A 156 -2.90 -10.59 -32.79
CA ASP A 156 -3.06 -9.67 -33.94
C ASP A 156 -1.77 -9.42 -34.72
N SER A 157 -0.61 -9.90 -34.25
CA SER A 157 0.70 -9.67 -34.90
C SER A 157 1.19 -10.86 -35.74
N THR A 158 0.31 -11.79 -36.13
CA THR A 158 0.67 -13.00 -36.92
C THR A 158 -0.15 -13.13 -38.23
N ASP A 159 -0.95 -12.14 -38.61
CA ASP A 159 -1.56 -12.06 -39.94
C ASP A 159 -0.85 -11.04 -40.86
#